data_AF-I0YYY1-F1
#
_entry.id   AF-I0YYY1-F1
#
_cell.length_a   1.000
_cell.length_b   1.000
_cell.length_c   1.000
_cell.angle_alpha   90.00
_cell.angle_beta   90.00
_cell.angle_gamma   90.00
#
_symmetry.space_group_name_H-M   'P 1'
#
loop_
_entity.id
_entity.type
_entity.pdbx_description
1 polymer ?
#
loop_
_entity_poly.entity_id
_entity_poly.type
_entity_poly.pdbx_seq_one_letter_code
_entity_poly.pdbx_strand_id
1 'polypeptide(L)'
;MYDADGFTPLHQATPAPNIDACNAAGVSARELIEAAMQAQEVREHQAKRRRVEAEERSEWERLMGEDGPPDDWDEPQTRYESGDDWDQRLREEGAADNGADGWGWSGGDWDWGGGGYGGAAEAEMDEDEYAQRIWERMEQRKRAASGASAAARQQWGKADEASARRQAFARDAEERSRKILEEEQAKEAAWRQAVLKGNVGARRARYEAGWHTFVTAIAAGKTGLRYSEVPWPAEDPEDAKAILLYGTADPAEVRKRIRQELLRWHEDKFAKFKDRLAPTDSPRILVGVKGVTQMLNDLASTNV
;
A
#
# COMPACT_ATOMS: atom_id res chain seq x y z
N MET A 1 69.64 17.25 -10.83
CA MET A 1 68.99 16.05 -11.40
C MET A 1 68.28 15.38 -10.24
N TYR A 2 66.99 15.66 -10.06
CA TYR A 2 66.12 14.96 -9.13
C TYR A 2 65.26 14.05 -9.99
N ASP A 3 65.37 12.74 -9.79
CA ASP A 3 64.59 11.75 -10.51
C ASP A 3 63.10 11.96 -10.21
N ALA A 4 62.34 12.32 -11.24
CA ALA A 4 60.93 12.68 -11.15
C ALA A 4 59.99 11.44 -11.12
N ASP A 5 60.53 10.23 -11.05
CA ASP A 5 59.77 8.97 -11.19
C ASP A 5 59.55 8.24 -9.86
N GLY A 6 59.29 8.99 -8.79
CA GLY A 6 59.00 8.45 -7.44
C GLY A 6 57.56 8.00 -7.22
N PHE A 7 56.81 7.60 -8.26
CA PHE A 7 55.43 7.13 -8.09
C PHE A 7 55.43 5.60 -7.88
N THR A 8 55.70 5.16 -6.65
CA THR A 8 55.54 3.75 -6.30
C THR A 8 54.06 3.39 -6.38
N PRO A 9 53.65 2.43 -7.23
CA PRO A 9 52.26 2.04 -7.33
C PRO A 9 51.74 1.57 -5.96
N LEU A 10 50.55 2.01 -5.57
CA LEU A 10 49.95 1.74 -4.26
C LEU A 10 49.88 0.24 -3.90
N HIS A 11 49.85 -0.64 -4.90
CA HIS A 11 49.85 -2.10 -4.72
C HIS A 11 51.23 -2.68 -4.33
N GLN A 12 52.30 -1.90 -4.41
CA GLN A 12 53.68 -2.30 -4.05
C GLN A 12 54.14 -1.72 -2.70
N ALA A 13 53.31 -0.92 -2.03
CA ALA A 13 53.61 -0.41 -0.71
C ALA A 13 53.59 -1.58 0.31
N THR A 14 54.74 -1.83 0.95
CA THR A 14 54.86 -2.78 2.06
C THR A 14 55.23 -1.98 3.31
N PRO A 15 54.38 -1.94 4.35
CA PRO A 15 53.14 -2.69 4.56
C PRO A 15 51.95 -2.20 3.72
N ALA A 16 50.99 -3.09 3.46
CA ALA A 16 49.74 -2.75 2.77
C ALA A 16 49.03 -1.59 3.49
N PRO A 17 48.49 -0.61 2.75
CA PRO A 17 47.80 0.53 3.35
C PRO A 17 46.61 0.05 4.17
N ASN A 18 46.50 0.55 5.41
CA ASN A 18 45.38 0.24 6.27
C ASN A 18 44.12 0.95 5.75
N ILE A 19 43.29 0.23 5.02
CA ILE A 19 42.03 0.74 4.43
C ILE A 19 40.99 1.14 5.48
N ASP A 20 41.14 0.67 6.72
CA ASP A 20 40.28 1.00 7.85
C ASP A 20 40.79 2.22 8.63
N ALA A 21 41.96 2.77 8.29
CA ALA A 21 42.45 3.99 8.91
C ALA A 21 41.58 5.19 8.49
N CYS A 22 41.04 5.89 9.48
CA CYS A 22 40.28 7.12 9.27
C CYS A 22 41.20 8.28 8.86
N ASN A 23 40.72 9.11 7.92
CA ASN A 23 41.34 10.40 7.62
C ASN A 23 41.07 11.42 8.76
N ALA A 24 41.55 12.66 8.60
CA ALA A 24 41.33 13.73 9.59
C ALA A 24 39.85 14.08 9.83
N ALA A 25 38.95 13.69 8.91
CA ALA A 25 37.50 13.85 9.04
C ALA A 25 36.81 12.62 9.67
N GLY A 26 37.57 11.61 10.11
CA GLY A 26 37.02 10.40 10.71
C GLY A 26 36.50 9.37 9.72
N VAL A 27 36.70 9.56 8.41
CA VAL A 27 36.19 8.66 7.37
C VAL A 27 37.29 7.74 6.86
N SER A 28 37.03 6.44 6.86
CA SER A 28 37.95 5.42 6.34
C SER A 28 37.94 5.36 4.81
N ALA A 29 39.01 4.83 4.21
CA ALA A 29 39.05 4.61 2.76
C ALA A 29 37.95 3.64 2.31
N ARG A 30 37.61 2.65 3.15
CA ARG A 30 36.51 1.71 2.92
C ARG A 30 35.15 2.42 2.82
N GLU A 31 34.84 3.32 3.75
CA GLU A 31 33.59 4.09 3.74
C GLU A 31 33.49 5.00 2.52
N LEU A 32 34.60 5.60 2.07
CA LEU A 32 34.62 6.42 0.86
C LEU A 32 34.34 5.58 -0.40
N ILE A 33 34.89 4.37 -0.49
CA ILE A 33 34.63 3.46 -1.62
C ILE A 33 33.16 3.03 -1.63
N GLU A 34 32.62 2.65 -0.47
CA GLU A 34 31.21 2.26 -0.35
C GLU A 34 30.27 3.42 -0.72
N ALA A 35 30.55 4.63 -0.22
CA ALA A 35 29.80 5.83 -0.58
C ALA A 35 29.88 6.15 -2.08
N ALA A 36 31.05 5.96 -2.70
CA ALA A 36 31.23 6.16 -4.14
C ALA A 36 30.43 5.15 -4.97
N MET A 37 30.40 3.88 -4.56
CA MET A 37 29.59 2.84 -5.21
C MET A 37 28.09 3.14 -5.10
N GLN A 38 27.60 3.50 -3.91
CA GLN A 38 26.20 3.88 -3.72
C GLN A 38 25.83 5.11 -4.56
N ALA A 39 26.71 6.12 -4.63
CA ALA A 39 26.49 7.29 -5.46
C ALA A 39 26.44 6.95 -6.96
N GLN A 40 27.23 5.97 -7.42
CA GLN A 40 27.18 5.48 -8.79
C GLN A 40 25.85 4.77 -9.09
N GLU A 41 25.40 3.86 -8.21
CA GLU A 41 24.12 3.15 -8.37
C GLU A 41 22.93 4.11 -8.45
N VAL A 42 22.91 5.15 -7.59
CA VAL A 42 21.87 6.20 -7.62
C VAL A 42 21.89 6.95 -8.95
N ARG A 43 23.07 7.30 -9.48
CA ARG A 43 23.20 7.96 -10.79
C ARG A 43 22.72 7.07 -11.93
N GLU A 44 23.06 5.79 -11.92
CA GLU A 44 22.60 4.82 -12.92
C GLU A 44 21.07 4.64 -12.87
N HIS A 45 20.49 4.56 -11.67
CA HIS A 45 19.05 4.48 -11.50
C HIS A 45 18.33 5.75 -11.99
N GLN A 46 18.86 6.94 -11.67
CA GLN A 46 18.33 8.21 -12.20
C GLN A 46 18.45 8.30 -13.72
N ALA A 47 19.56 7.84 -14.30
CA ALA A 47 19.75 7.80 -15.75
C ALA A 47 18.74 6.84 -16.43
N LYS A 48 18.50 5.66 -15.85
CA LYS A 48 17.47 4.72 -16.32
C LYS A 48 16.08 5.35 -16.27
N ARG A 49 15.72 6.01 -15.16
CA ARG A 49 14.44 6.72 -15.04
C ARG A 49 14.26 7.79 -16.11
N ARG A 50 15.28 8.64 -16.33
CA ARG A 50 15.24 9.65 -17.39
C ARG A 50 15.08 9.06 -18.78
N ARG A 51 15.69 7.89 -19.02
CA ARG A 51 15.54 7.18 -20.29
C ARG A 51 14.12 6.68 -20.48
N VAL A 52 13.52 6.07 -19.46
CA VAL A 52 12.10 5.63 -19.51
C VAL A 52 11.17 6.83 -19.70
N GLU A 53 11.35 7.90 -18.94
CA GLU A 53 10.54 9.13 -19.07
C GLU A 53 10.70 9.78 -20.47
N ALA A 54 11.89 9.69 -21.08
CA ALA A 54 12.12 10.15 -22.45
C ALA A 54 11.49 9.23 -23.51
N GLU A 55 11.53 7.91 -23.30
CA GLU A 55 10.87 6.92 -24.16
C GLU A 55 9.34 7.07 -24.08
N GLU A 56 8.77 7.20 -22.87
CA GLU A 56 7.35 7.49 -22.65
C GLU A 56 6.94 8.81 -23.30
N ARG A 57 7.73 9.89 -23.14
CA ARG A 57 7.45 11.17 -23.79
C ARG A 57 7.46 11.05 -25.33
N SER A 58 8.42 10.32 -25.87
CA SER A 58 8.53 10.09 -27.32
C SER A 58 7.37 9.23 -27.83
N GLU A 59 6.91 8.25 -27.04
CA GLU A 59 5.75 7.45 -27.35
C GLU A 59 4.46 8.28 -27.32
N TRP A 60 4.31 9.15 -26.31
CA TRP A 60 3.22 10.13 -26.23
C TRP A 60 3.22 11.06 -27.44
N GLU A 61 4.37 11.62 -27.82
CA GLU A 61 4.52 12.49 -28.99
C GLU A 61 4.18 11.74 -30.30
N ARG A 62 4.62 10.47 -30.41
CA ARG A 62 4.27 9.61 -31.56
C ARG A 62 2.77 9.28 -31.60
N LEU A 63 2.13 9.09 -30.46
CA LEU A 63 0.72 8.72 -30.35
C LEU A 63 -0.21 9.91 -30.57
N MET A 64 0.23 11.12 -30.20
CA MET A 64 -0.49 12.36 -30.45
C MET A 64 -0.35 12.89 -31.88
N GLY A 65 0.66 12.44 -32.65
CA GLY A 65 0.87 12.87 -34.04
C GLY A 65 1.46 14.29 -34.17
N GLU A 66 1.87 14.67 -35.39
CA GLU A 66 2.29 16.05 -35.73
C GLU A 66 1.10 17.04 -35.76
N ASP A 67 -0.10 16.50 -35.98
CA ASP A 67 -1.34 17.21 -35.74
C ASP A 67 -1.47 17.25 -34.21
N GLY A 68 -1.02 18.33 -33.58
CA GLY A 68 -1.16 18.52 -32.13
C GLY A 68 -2.59 18.20 -31.65
N PRO A 69 -2.81 18.10 -30.32
CA PRO A 69 -4.15 17.87 -29.79
C PRO A 69 -5.14 18.77 -30.55
N PRO A 70 -6.26 18.21 -31.06
CA PRO A 70 -7.23 18.97 -31.84
C PRO A 70 -7.45 20.35 -31.20
N ASP A 71 -7.54 21.42 -31.98
CA ASP A 71 -7.75 22.78 -31.46
C ASP A 71 -9.09 22.91 -30.68
N ASP A 72 -9.93 21.84 -30.71
CA ASP A 72 -11.16 21.67 -29.92
C ASP A 72 -11.00 20.74 -28.70
N TRP A 73 -9.81 20.24 -28.43
CA TRP A 73 -9.46 19.58 -27.18
C TRP A 73 -9.31 20.69 -26.13
N ASP A 74 -10.45 21.24 -25.71
CA ASP A 74 -10.59 22.00 -24.48
C ASP A 74 -9.85 21.19 -23.42
N GLU A 75 -8.68 21.68 -22.97
CA GLU A 75 -7.99 21.15 -21.80
C GLU A 75 -9.10 20.92 -20.77
N PRO A 76 -9.39 19.66 -20.37
CA PRO A 76 -10.44 19.39 -19.43
C PRO A 76 -10.02 20.20 -18.23
N GLN A 77 -10.74 21.31 -17.99
CA GLN A 77 -10.36 22.24 -16.96
C GLN A 77 -10.38 21.38 -15.71
N THR A 78 -9.20 20.99 -15.24
CA THR A 78 -9.03 20.27 -13.99
C THR A 78 -9.23 21.26 -12.84
N ARG A 79 -10.22 22.15 -12.98
CA ARG A 79 -11.19 22.35 -11.92
C ARG A 79 -11.75 20.96 -11.64
N TYR A 80 -11.02 20.22 -10.82
CA TYR A 80 -11.54 19.06 -10.13
C TYR A 80 -12.89 19.50 -9.57
N GLU A 81 -13.96 19.12 -10.25
CA GLU A 81 -15.28 19.04 -9.67
C GLU A 81 -15.05 18.24 -8.40
N SER A 82 -15.14 18.90 -7.24
CA SER A 82 -15.05 18.26 -5.93
C SER A 82 -15.93 17.02 -5.99
N GLY A 83 -15.56 15.93 -5.31
CA GLY A 83 -16.41 14.72 -5.26
C GLY A 83 -17.87 15.01 -4.89
N ASP A 84 -18.14 16.16 -4.27
CA ASP A 84 -19.46 16.69 -3.97
C ASP A 84 -20.34 17.02 -5.19
N ASP A 85 -19.76 17.43 -6.31
CA ASP A 85 -20.51 17.85 -7.52
C ASP A 85 -21.09 16.63 -8.25
N TRP A 86 -20.36 15.51 -8.24
CA TRP A 86 -20.84 14.23 -8.74
C TRP A 86 -22.01 13.68 -7.91
N ASP A 87 -21.92 13.77 -6.59
CA ASP A 87 -23.01 13.36 -5.69
C ASP A 87 -24.23 14.27 -5.81
N GLN A 88 -24.03 15.56 -6.05
CA GLN A 88 -25.11 16.51 -6.29
C GLN A 88 -25.81 16.23 -7.62
N ARG A 89 -25.06 15.97 -8.69
CA ARG A 89 -25.61 15.63 -10.01
C ARG A 89 -26.38 14.32 -10.01
N LEU A 90 -25.89 13.28 -9.31
CA LEU A 90 -26.61 12.02 -9.11
C LEU A 90 -27.91 12.21 -8.31
N ARG A 91 -27.89 13.12 -7.32
CA ARG A 91 -29.08 13.45 -6.52
C ARG A 91 -30.10 14.27 -7.33
N GLU A 92 -29.64 15.16 -8.20
CA GLU A 92 -30.49 15.97 -9.09
C GLU A 92 -31.10 15.10 -10.20
N GLU A 93 -30.34 14.20 -10.82
CA GLU A 93 -30.88 13.23 -11.80
C GLU A 93 -31.83 12.21 -11.15
N GLY A 94 -31.55 11.76 -9.92
CA GLY A 94 -32.46 10.87 -9.17
C GLY A 94 -33.70 11.57 -8.60
N ALA A 95 -33.65 12.89 -8.41
CA ALA A 95 -34.79 13.69 -7.97
C ALA A 95 -35.69 14.13 -9.15
N ALA A 96 -35.12 14.28 -10.34
CA ALA A 96 -35.89 14.63 -11.54
C ALA A 96 -36.86 13.54 -12.01
N ASP A 97 -36.64 12.27 -11.64
CA ASP A 97 -37.52 11.13 -11.99
C ASP A 97 -38.57 10.81 -10.90
N ASN A 98 -38.59 11.55 -9.78
CA ASN A 98 -39.54 11.37 -8.67
C ASN A 98 -40.55 12.54 -8.52
N GLY A 99 -40.65 13.43 -9.51
CA GLY A 99 -41.90 14.16 -9.75
C GLY A 99 -42.91 13.15 -10.31
N ALA A 100 -43.66 12.42 -9.49
CA ALA A 100 -44.92 12.89 -8.93
C ALA A 100 -45.89 13.50 -9.96
N ASP A 101 -45.78 13.08 -11.23
CA ASP A 101 -46.87 13.12 -12.20
C ASP A 101 -47.56 11.76 -12.07
N GLY A 102 -48.40 11.52 -11.08
CA GLY A 102 -49.65 12.26 -11.05
C GLY A 102 -50.54 11.92 -12.24
N TRP A 103 -50.27 10.86 -13.01
CA TRP A 103 -51.26 10.22 -13.87
C TRP A 103 -52.24 9.42 -13.00
N GLY A 104 -52.97 10.18 -12.18
CA GLY A 104 -54.32 9.81 -11.84
C GLY A 104 -55.03 9.47 -13.14
N TRP A 105 -55.60 8.28 -13.16
CA TRP A 105 -56.75 7.94 -13.99
C TRP A 105 -57.94 8.83 -13.60
N SER A 106 -57.77 10.16 -13.72
CA SER A 106 -58.86 11.11 -13.67
C SER A 106 -59.61 10.93 -14.97
N GLY A 107 -60.89 10.60 -14.86
CA GLY A 107 -61.80 10.40 -15.97
C GLY A 107 -61.87 11.65 -16.84
N GLY A 108 -61.01 11.70 -17.85
CA GLY A 108 -61.08 12.64 -18.96
C GLY A 108 -62.18 12.19 -19.89
N ASP A 109 -63.38 12.71 -19.60
CA ASP A 109 -64.36 13.19 -20.55
C ASP A 109 -64.13 12.73 -22.01
N TRP A 110 -64.78 11.63 -22.38
CA TRP A 110 -64.98 11.28 -23.78
C TRP A 110 -65.99 12.27 -24.34
N ASP A 111 -65.50 13.46 -24.70
CA ASP A 111 -66.21 14.42 -25.53
C ASP A 111 -66.45 13.78 -26.91
N TRP A 112 -67.56 13.05 -27.01
CA TRP A 112 -68.22 12.64 -28.25
C TRP A 112 -68.93 13.85 -28.91
N GLY A 113 -68.42 15.06 -28.68
CA GLY A 113 -68.92 16.32 -29.20
C GLY A 113 -68.49 16.57 -30.64
N GLY A 114 -69.41 16.28 -31.55
CA GLY A 114 -69.78 17.21 -32.63
C GLY A 114 -68.64 17.79 -33.49
N GLY A 115 -68.26 17.07 -34.54
CA GLY A 115 -67.37 17.59 -35.57
C GLY A 115 -67.82 17.20 -36.97
N GLY A 116 -68.88 17.85 -37.48
CA GLY A 116 -69.05 18.11 -38.91
C GLY A 116 -69.22 16.91 -39.84
N TYR A 117 -70.42 16.31 -39.85
CA TYR A 117 -70.95 15.69 -41.08
C TYR A 117 -71.24 16.79 -42.10
N GLY A 118 -70.21 17.22 -42.81
CA GLY A 118 -70.26 18.24 -43.85
C GLY A 118 -69.80 17.66 -45.18
N GLY A 119 -70.74 17.05 -45.89
CA GLY A 119 -70.84 16.91 -47.35
C GLY A 119 -69.57 16.74 -48.18
N ALA A 120 -69.48 15.62 -48.91
CA ALA A 120 -69.60 15.61 -50.37
C ALA A 120 -69.18 14.25 -50.92
N ALA A 121 -70.03 13.71 -51.79
CA ALA A 121 -69.82 12.52 -52.61
C ALA A 121 -69.65 11.20 -51.85
N GLU A 122 -70.80 10.59 -51.47
CA GLU A 122 -70.93 9.14 -51.41
C GLU A 122 -70.58 8.57 -52.79
N ALA A 123 -69.30 8.27 -53.01
CA ALA A 123 -68.98 7.13 -53.83
C ALA A 123 -69.48 5.92 -53.04
N GLU A 124 -70.44 5.17 -53.60
CA GLU A 124 -70.80 3.82 -53.15
C GLU A 124 -69.53 2.94 -53.24
N MET A 125 -68.63 3.10 -52.28
CA MET A 125 -67.59 2.12 -52.01
C MET A 125 -68.31 0.96 -51.35
N ASP A 126 -68.27 -0.19 -52.02
CA ASP A 126 -68.87 -1.43 -51.56
C ASP A 126 -68.44 -1.68 -50.10
N GLU A 127 -69.39 -2.04 -49.24
CA GLU A 127 -69.16 -2.22 -47.80
C GLU A 127 -68.02 -3.24 -47.56
N ASP A 128 -67.87 -4.18 -48.48
CA ASP A 128 -66.80 -5.17 -48.56
C ASP A 128 -65.42 -4.53 -48.84
N GLU A 129 -65.31 -3.50 -49.68
CA GLU A 129 -64.05 -2.80 -49.95
C GLU A 129 -63.59 -1.99 -48.74
N TYR A 130 -64.53 -1.38 -48.00
CA TYR A 130 -64.21 -0.67 -46.76
C TYR A 130 -63.74 -1.63 -45.67
N ALA A 131 -64.43 -2.76 -45.50
CA ALA A 131 -64.03 -3.80 -44.55
C ALA A 131 -62.64 -4.37 -44.87
N GLN A 132 -62.34 -4.63 -46.15
CA GLN A 132 -61.02 -5.07 -46.60
C GLN A 132 -59.93 -4.05 -46.27
N ARG A 133 -60.17 -2.76 -46.55
CA ARG A 133 -59.20 -1.68 -46.24
C ARG A 133 -58.92 -1.55 -44.75
N ILE A 134 -59.94 -1.68 -43.90
CA ILE A 134 -59.77 -1.64 -42.44
C ILE A 134 -58.99 -2.87 -41.96
N TRP A 135 -59.29 -4.05 -42.50
CA TRP A 135 -58.58 -5.28 -42.15
C TRP A 135 -57.10 -5.21 -42.55
N GLU A 136 -56.80 -4.77 -43.77
CA GLU A 136 -55.42 -4.57 -44.25
C GLU A 136 -54.66 -3.57 -43.37
N ARG A 137 -55.29 -2.46 -42.98
CA ARG A 137 -54.68 -1.47 -42.08
C ARG A 137 -54.40 -2.05 -40.70
N MET A 138 -55.31 -2.85 -40.15
CA MET A 138 -55.09 -3.54 -38.88
C MET A 138 -53.97 -4.58 -38.99
N GLU A 139 -53.92 -5.34 -40.08
CA GLU A 139 -52.89 -6.36 -40.29
C GLU A 139 -51.51 -5.72 -40.50
N GLN A 140 -51.44 -4.61 -41.24
CA GLN A 140 -50.22 -3.82 -41.40
C GLN A 140 -49.76 -3.23 -40.06
N ARG A 141 -50.68 -2.69 -39.25
CA ARG A 141 -50.37 -2.21 -37.89
C ARG A 141 -49.90 -3.33 -36.98
N LYS A 142 -50.50 -4.52 -37.07
CA LYS A 142 -50.11 -5.71 -36.30
C LYS A 142 -48.70 -6.18 -36.69
N ARG A 143 -48.38 -6.24 -37.99
CA ARG A 143 -47.03 -6.57 -38.49
C ARG A 143 -45.99 -5.54 -38.03
N ALA A 144 -46.31 -4.25 -38.10
CA ALA A 144 -45.44 -3.17 -37.62
C ALA A 144 -45.22 -3.26 -36.10
N ALA A 145 -46.28 -3.48 -35.31
CA ALA A 145 -46.19 -3.65 -33.86
C ALA A 145 -45.40 -4.90 -33.46
N SER A 146 -45.56 -6.02 -34.18
CA SER A 146 -44.77 -7.24 -33.93
C SER A 146 -43.30 -7.04 -34.30
N GLY A 147 -43.02 -6.32 -35.38
CA GLY A 147 -41.65 -5.97 -35.79
C GLY A 147 -40.96 -5.06 -34.78
N ALA A 148 -41.65 -4.00 -34.32
CA ALA A 148 -41.16 -3.10 -33.28
C ALA A 148 -40.91 -3.84 -31.95
N SER A 149 -41.82 -4.74 -31.55
CA SER A 149 -41.64 -5.55 -30.33
C SER A 149 -40.46 -6.51 -30.43
N ALA A 150 -40.23 -7.12 -31.60
CA ALA A 150 -39.09 -7.99 -31.83
C ALA A 150 -37.76 -7.21 -31.80
N ALA A 151 -37.71 -6.04 -32.45
CA ALA A 151 -36.55 -5.16 -32.45
C ALA A 151 -36.23 -4.64 -31.04
N ALA A 152 -37.25 -4.24 -30.27
CA ALA A 152 -37.07 -3.85 -28.87
C ALA A 152 -36.46 -5.00 -28.06
N ARG A 153 -37.02 -6.22 -28.11
CA ARG A 153 -36.46 -7.38 -27.39
C ARG A 153 -34.99 -7.67 -27.75
N GLN A 154 -34.62 -7.50 -29.03
CA GLN A 154 -33.23 -7.63 -29.45
C GLN A 154 -32.33 -6.52 -28.87
N GLN A 155 -32.82 -5.28 -28.79
CA GLN A 155 -32.07 -4.17 -28.17
C GLN A 155 -31.87 -4.38 -26.66
N TRP A 156 -32.92 -4.79 -25.93
CA TRP A 156 -32.82 -5.13 -24.50
C TRP A 156 -31.83 -6.27 -24.27
N GLY A 157 -31.88 -7.34 -25.07
CA GLY A 157 -30.92 -8.45 -24.95
C GLY A 157 -29.45 -8.03 -25.16
N LYS A 158 -29.19 -7.10 -26.09
CA LYS A 158 -27.84 -6.54 -26.30
C LYS A 158 -27.39 -5.65 -25.14
N ALA A 159 -28.30 -4.87 -24.56
CA ALA A 159 -28.01 -4.03 -23.41
C ALA A 159 -27.70 -4.88 -22.16
N ASP A 160 -28.46 -5.95 -21.93
CA ASP A 160 -28.21 -6.91 -20.85
C ASP A 160 -26.88 -7.64 -21.02
N GLU A 161 -26.54 -8.05 -22.25
CA GLU A 161 -25.24 -8.67 -22.52
C GLU A 161 -24.08 -7.68 -22.30
N ALA A 162 -24.24 -6.42 -22.72
CA ALA A 162 -23.23 -5.39 -22.50
C ALA A 162 -23.06 -5.05 -21.01
N SER A 163 -24.15 -4.98 -20.24
CA SER A 163 -24.11 -4.73 -18.80
C SER A 163 -23.46 -5.91 -18.06
N ALA A 164 -23.80 -7.16 -18.42
CA ALA A 164 -23.17 -8.36 -17.88
C ALA A 164 -21.66 -8.40 -18.15
N ARG A 165 -21.22 -8.02 -19.36
CA ARG A 165 -19.78 -7.93 -19.70
C ARG A 165 -19.06 -6.87 -18.88
N ARG A 166 -19.68 -5.70 -18.66
CA ARG A 166 -19.10 -4.64 -17.81
C ARG A 166 -18.99 -5.09 -16.36
N GLN A 167 -20.01 -5.73 -15.82
CA GLN A 167 -19.99 -6.27 -14.45
C GLN A 167 -18.93 -7.37 -14.29
N ALA A 168 -18.78 -8.25 -15.27
CA ALA A 168 -17.73 -9.26 -15.26
C ALA A 168 -16.34 -8.62 -15.27
N PHE A 169 -16.11 -7.63 -16.13
CA PHE A 169 -14.84 -6.91 -16.17
C PHE A 169 -14.55 -6.14 -14.87
N ALA A 170 -15.56 -5.50 -14.27
CA ALA A 170 -15.42 -4.81 -13.00
C ALA A 170 -15.01 -5.76 -11.87
N ARG A 171 -15.65 -6.94 -11.77
CA ARG A 171 -15.27 -7.97 -10.80
C ARG A 171 -13.85 -8.49 -11.02
N ASP A 172 -13.47 -8.74 -12.27
CA ASP A 172 -12.11 -9.17 -12.61
C ASP A 172 -11.07 -8.12 -12.21
N ALA A 173 -11.39 -6.84 -12.40
CA ALA A 173 -10.53 -5.73 -12.01
C ALA A 173 -10.41 -5.58 -10.48
N GLU A 174 -11.51 -5.74 -9.74
CA GLU A 174 -11.53 -5.75 -8.27
C GLU A 174 -10.73 -6.91 -7.68
N GLU A 175 -10.84 -8.11 -8.25
CA GLU A 175 -10.06 -9.26 -7.80
C GLU A 175 -8.56 -9.07 -8.03
N ARG A 176 -8.19 -8.50 -9.18
CA ARG A 176 -6.79 -8.17 -9.48
C ARG A 176 -6.25 -7.09 -8.55
N SER A 177 -7.03 -6.04 -8.29
CA SER A 177 -6.60 -4.96 -7.38
C SER A 177 -6.44 -5.48 -5.95
N ARG A 178 -7.35 -6.33 -5.47
CA ARG A 178 -7.23 -6.98 -4.16
C ARG A 178 -5.98 -7.83 -4.08
N LYS A 179 -5.71 -8.66 -5.10
CA LYS A 179 -4.53 -9.52 -5.12
C LYS A 179 -3.22 -8.72 -5.11
N ILE A 180 -3.15 -7.63 -5.88
CA ILE A 180 -1.98 -6.73 -5.88
C ILE A 180 -1.79 -6.12 -4.50
N LEU A 181 -2.86 -5.64 -3.86
CA LEU A 181 -2.78 -5.05 -2.52
C LEU A 181 -2.29 -6.06 -1.47
N GLU A 182 -2.80 -7.29 -1.50
CA GLU A 182 -2.37 -8.37 -0.61
C GLU A 182 -0.89 -8.74 -0.82
N GLU A 183 -0.45 -8.83 -2.07
CA GLU A 183 0.95 -9.09 -2.41
C GLU A 183 1.88 -7.96 -1.93
N GLU A 184 1.48 -6.70 -2.10
CA GLU A 184 2.25 -5.55 -1.61
C GLU A 184 2.32 -5.50 -0.08
N GLN A 185 1.20 -5.76 0.61
CA GLN A 185 1.19 -5.87 2.08
C GLN A 185 2.08 -7.01 2.57
N ALA A 186 2.07 -8.16 1.89
CA ALA A 186 2.93 -9.29 2.23
C ALA A 186 4.42 -8.96 2.03
N LYS A 187 4.78 -8.28 0.92
CA LYS A 187 6.15 -7.80 0.67
C LYS A 187 6.60 -6.81 1.73
N GLU A 188 5.74 -5.85 2.10
CA GLU A 188 6.05 -4.86 3.13
C GLU A 188 6.23 -5.50 4.51
N ALA A 189 5.37 -6.45 4.88
CA ALA A 189 5.51 -7.23 6.12
C ALA A 189 6.82 -8.04 6.13
N ALA A 190 7.16 -8.70 5.02
CA ALA A 190 8.41 -9.42 4.87
C ALA A 190 9.63 -8.50 4.96
N TRP A 191 9.57 -7.32 4.34
CA TRP A 191 10.63 -6.31 4.42
C TRP A 191 10.80 -5.78 5.85
N ARG A 192 9.71 -5.45 6.55
CA ARG A 192 9.76 -5.05 7.97
C ARG A 192 10.41 -6.13 8.83
N GLN A 193 10.04 -7.40 8.62
CA GLN A 193 10.68 -8.51 9.33
C GLN A 193 12.16 -8.65 8.98
N ALA A 194 12.54 -8.47 7.71
CA ALA A 194 13.93 -8.54 7.28
C ALA A 194 14.77 -7.39 7.86
N VAL A 195 14.24 -6.17 7.90
CA VAL A 195 14.89 -5.01 8.52
C VAL A 195 15.06 -5.21 10.02
N LEU A 196 14.00 -5.69 10.71
CA LEU A 196 14.07 -6.00 12.14
C LEU A 196 15.11 -7.09 12.44
N LYS A 197 15.18 -8.13 11.59
CA LYS A 197 16.19 -9.20 11.68
C LYS A 197 17.60 -8.69 11.37
N GLY A 198 17.77 -7.83 10.36
CA GLY A 198 19.04 -7.24 9.97
C GLY A 198 19.64 -6.34 11.05
N ASN A 199 18.81 -5.75 11.91
CA ASN A 199 19.25 -4.83 12.97
C ASN A 199 19.48 -5.53 14.33
N VAL A 200 19.24 -6.84 14.47
CA VAL A 200 19.41 -7.54 15.76
C VAL A 200 20.85 -7.42 16.29
N GLY A 201 21.84 -7.46 15.40
CA GLY A 201 23.26 -7.32 15.78
C GLY A 201 23.58 -5.96 16.39
N ALA A 202 23.11 -4.87 15.79
CA ALA A 202 23.34 -3.53 16.35
C ALA A 202 22.51 -3.32 17.62
N ARG A 203 21.29 -3.88 17.71
CA ARG A 203 20.50 -3.90 18.95
C ARG A 203 21.24 -4.63 20.07
N ARG A 204 21.87 -5.78 19.80
CA ARG A 204 22.73 -6.50 20.75
C ARG A 204 23.95 -5.68 21.16
N ALA A 205 24.63 -5.03 20.22
CA ALA A 205 25.77 -4.17 20.54
C ALA A 205 25.37 -3.01 21.48
N ARG A 206 24.23 -2.35 21.21
CA ARG A 206 23.68 -1.29 22.08
C ARG A 206 23.32 -1.83 23.46
N TYR A 207 22.69 -3.00 23.53
CA TYR A 207 22.37 -3.68 24.78
C TYR A 207 23.63 -3.92 25.63
N GLU A 208 24.68 -4.48 25.03
CA GLU A 208 25.94 -4.74 25.75
C GLU A 208 26.63 -3.45 26.22
N ALA A 209 26.64 -2.41 25.39
CA ALA A 209 27.19 -1.10 25.76
C ALA A 209 26.40 -0.47 26.93
N GLY A 210 25.07 -0.58 26.89
CA GLY A 210 24.18 -0.16 27.98
C GLY A 210 24.45 -0.95 29.27
N TRP A 211 24.62 -2.26 29.16
CA TRP A 211 24.97 -3.12 30.29
C TRP A 211 26.30 -2.72 30.93
N HIS A 212 27.33 -2.52 30.11
CA HIS A 212 28.64 -2.09 30.59
C HIS A 212 28.53 -0.75 31.34
N THR A 213 27.85 0.23 30.74
CA THR A 213 27.63 1.56 31.34
C THR A 213 26.89 1.46 32.67
N PHE A 214 25.85 0.63 32.75
CA PHE A 214 25.07 0.39 33.96
C PHE A 214 25.93 -0.20 35.09
N VAL A 215 26.72 -1.24 34.79
CA VAL A 215 27.60 -1.86 35.79
C VAL A 215 28.70 -0.90 36.23
N THR A 216 29.32 -0.15 35.31
CA THR A 216 30.32 0.87 35.65
C THR A 216 29.72 1.96 36.55
N ALA A 217 28.51 2.42 36.27
CA ALA A 217 27.82 3.41 37.10
C ALA A 217 27.55 2.90 38.51
N ILE A 218 27.10 1.64 38.64
CA ILE A 218 26.94 0.99 39.95
C ILE A 218 28.29 0.87 40.65
N ALA A 219 29.34 0.41 39.97
CA ALA A 219 30.68 0.27 40.56
C ALA A 219 31.24 1.61 41.05
N ALA A 220 30.95 2.70 40.34
CA ALA A 220 31.29 4.08 40.72
C ALA A 220 30.45 4.63 41.88
N GLY A 221 29.50 3.86 42.42
CA GLY A 221 28.68 4.25 43.56
C GLY A 221 27.50 5.15 43.22
N LYS A 222 27.06 5.20 41.94
CA LYS A 222 25.85 5.94 41.56
C LYS A 222 24.63 5.40 42.32
N THR A 223 23.85 6.30 42.91
CA THR A 223 22.59 6.02 43.61
C THR A 223 21.42 6.67 42.86
N GLY A 224 20.19 6.26 43.18
CA GLY A 224 18.98 6.78 42.53
C GLY A 224 18.78 6.29 41.10
N LEU A 225 19.24 5.08 40.78
CA LEU A 225 19.08 4.50 39.45
C LEU A 225 17.60 4.31 39.10
N ARG A 226 17.19 4.86 37.96
CA ARG A 226 15.80 4.82 37.47
C ARG A 226 15.55 3.61 36.58
N TYR A 227 14.28 3.28 36.37
CA TYR A 227 13.86 2.17 35.51
C TYR A 227 14.39 2.32 34.07
N SER A 228 14.46 3.54 33.54
CA SER A 228 14.96 3.83 32.18
C SER A 228 16.48 3.69 32.03
N GLU A 229 17.22 3.66 33.13
CA GLU A 229 18.69 3.49 33.11
C GLU A 229 19.09 2.02 33.15
N VAL A 230 18.16 1.12 33.45
CA VAL A 230 18.38 -0.31 33.37
C VAL A 230 18.38 -0.69 31.88
N PRO A 231 19.44 -1.35 31.38
CA PRO A 231 19.58 -1.69 29.97
C PRO A 231 18.73 -2.93 29.64
N TRP A 232 17.43 -2.72 29.47
CA TRP A 232 16.50 -3.77 29.06
C TRP A 232 16.83 -4.25 27.63
N PRO A 233 16.78 -5.56 27.35
CA PRO A 233 17.07 -6.08 26.02
C PRO A 233 16.03 -5.64 24.97
N ALA A 234 14.74 -5.72 25.30
CA ALA A 234 13.61 -5.18 24.55
C ALA A 234 12.35 -5.14 25.44
N GLU A 235 11.29 -4.47 24.99
CA GLU A 235 9.97 -4.52 25.63
C GLU A 235 9.19 -5.79 25.27
N ASP A 236 9.29 -6.23 24.01
CA ASP A 236 8.68 -7.47 23.53
C ASP A 236 9.57 -8.69 23.86
N PRO A 237 8.99 -9.78 24.40
CA PRO A 237 9.76 -10.98 24.74
C PRO A 237 10.44 -11.65 23.55
N GLU A 238 9.84 -11.68 22.37
CA GLU A 238 10.45 -12.33 21.20
C GLU A 238 11.65 -11.54 20.68
N ASP A 239 11.54 -10.21 20.66
CA ASP A 239 12.67 -9.33 20.36
C ASP A 239 13.78 -9.47 21.42
N ALA A 240 13.43 -9.57 22.70
CA ALA A 240 14.40 -9.77 23.77
C ALA A 240 15.17 -11.09 23.58
N LYS A 241 14.48 -12.18 23.22
CA LYS A 241 15.12 -13.47 22.89
C LYS A 241 16.08 -13.34 21.71
N ALA A 242 15.64 -12.70 20.62
CA ALA A 242 16.47 -12.51 19.43
C ALA A 242 17.75 -11.72 19.73
N ILE A 243 17.64 -10.66 20.55
CA ILE A 243 18.79 -9.84 20.97
C ILE A 243 19.70 -10.63 21.90
N LEU A 244 19.15 -11.32 22.92
CA LEU A 244 19.95 -12.02 23.92
C LEU A 244 20.73 -13.22 23.35
N LEU A 245 20.17 -13.88 22.35
CA LEU A 245 20.76 -15.05 21.68
C LEU A 245 21.43 -14.70 20.34
N TYR A 246 21.64 -13.42 20.04
CA TYR A 246 22.28 -13.04 18.79
C TYR A 246 23.70 -13.62 18.67
N GLY A 247 23.99 -14.20 17.50
CA GLY A 247 25.30 -14.74 17.16
C GLY A 247 25.62 -16.11 17.75
N THR A 248 24.66 -16.82 18.36
CA THR A 248 24.85 -18.23 18.74
C THR A 248 24.41 -19.13 17.59
N ALA A 249 25.29 -20.01 17.12
CA ALA A 249 24.97 -20.95 16.05
C ALA A 249 24.53 -22.32 16.61
N ASP A 250 25.18 -22.77 17.67
CA ASP A 250 25.00 -24.12 18.21
C ASP A 250 24.14 -24.16 19.48
N PRO A 251 23.39 -25.25 19.73
CA PRO A 251 22.63 -25.43 20.97
C PRO A 251 23.49 -25.33 22.24
N ALA A 252 24.76 -25.75 22.16
CA ALA A 252 25.70 -25.63 23.27
C ALA A 252 26.05 -24.16 23.58
N GLU A 253 26.23 -23.33 22.54
CA GLU A 253 26.46 -21.90 22.68
C GLU A 253 25.23 -21.17 23.20
N VAL A 254 24.04 -21.54 22.70
CA VAL A 254 22.75 -21.04 23.20
C VAL A 254 22.65 -21.29 24.71
N ARG A 255 22.87 -22.53 25.17
CA ARG A 255 22.85 -22.85 26.61
C ARG A 255 23.89 -22.07 27.40
N LYS A 256 25.11 -21.92 26.88
CA LYS A 256 26.16 -21.13 27.52
C LYS A 256 25.74 -19.66 27.65
N ARG A 257 25.17 -19.08 26.60
CA ARG A 257 24.68 -17.69 26.58
C ARG A 257 23.53 -17.50 27.56
N ILE A 258 22.53 -18.39 27.56
CA ILE A 258 21.41 -18.35 28.51
C ILE A 258 21.92 -18.36 29.96
N ARG A 259 22.87 -19.24 30.31
CA ARG A 259 23.44 -19.26 31.67
C ARG A 259 24.15 -17.95 32.03
N GLN A 260 24.87 -17.35 31.10
CA GLN A 260 25.53 -16.06 31.31
C GLN A 260 24.50 -14.95 31.57
N GLU A 261 23.44 -14.90 30.78
CA GLU A 261 22.36 -13.92 30.93
C GLU A 261 21.54 -14.16 32.21
N LEU A 262 21.28 -15.41 32.61
CA LEU A 262 20.61 -15.73 33.88
C LEU A 262 21.43 -15.25 35.09
N LEU A 263 22.75 -15.42 35.07
CA LEU A 263 23.62 -14.87 36.12
C LEU A 263 23.65 -13.34 36.12
N ARG A 264 23.50 -12.74 34.94
CA ARG A 264 23.46 -11.28 34.76
C ARG A 264 22.17 -10.68 35.30
N TRP A 265 21.04 -11.31 35.01
CA TRP A 265 19.68 -10.89 35.36
C TRP A 265 19.14 -11.54 36.64
N HIS A 266 19.98 -12.18 37.45
CA HIS A 266 19.53 -12.83 38.68
C HIS A 266 18.93 -11.84 39.69
N GLU A 267 17.77 -12.18 40.26
CA GLU A 267 17.05 -11.34 41.23
C GLU A 267 17.92 -10.95 42.43
N ASP A 268 18.66 -11.90 43.03
CA ASP A 268 19.57 -11.62 44.15
C ASP A 268 20.63 -10.57 43.85
N LYS A 269 21.10 -10.49 42.60
CA LYS A 269 22.09 -9.49 42.20
C LYS A 269 21.49 -8.09 42.24
N PHE A 270 20.24 -7.96 41.77
CA PHE A 270 19.49 -6.72 41.84
C PHE A 270 18.98 -6.40 43.25
N ALA A 271 18.69 -7.41 44.08
CA ALA A 271 18.37 -7.21 45.49
C ALA A 271 19.53 -6.53 46.25
N LYS A 272 20.79 -6.89 45.93
CA LYS A 272 21.98 -6.20 46.46
C LYS A 272 22.12 -4.75 45.99
N PHE A 273 21.46 -4.37 44.89
CA PHE A 273 21.45 -3.01 44.37
C PHE A 273 20.26 -2.19 44.87
N LYS A 274 19.34 -2.78 45.65
CA LYS A 274 18.09 -2.13 46.07
C LYS A 274 18.30 -0.75 46.68
N ASP A 275 19.32 -0.58 47.53
CA ASP A 275 19.63 0.71 48.18
C ASP A 275 20.16 1.78 47.20
N ARG A 276 20.58 1.36 46.00
CA ARG A 276 21.06 2.24 44.93
C ARG A 276 19.98 2.54 43.89
N LEU A 277 18.87 1.81 43.89
CA LEU A 277 17.73 2.07 43.01
C LEU A 277 16.90 3.22 43.55
N ALA A 278 16.27 3.99 42.66
CA ALA A 278 15.26 4.97 43.07
C ALA A 278 14.11 4.23 43.79
N PRO A 279 13.66 4.68 44.98
CA PRO A 279 12.62 3.97 45.75
C PRO A 279 11.31 3.80 44.99
N THR A 280 10.97 4.75 44.11
CA THR A 280 9.77 4.71 43.24
C THR A 280 9.84 3.62 42.20
N ASP A 281 11.04 3.32 41.68
CA ASP A 281 11.25 2.45 40.54
C ASP A 281 11.71 1.04 40.97
N SER A 282 12.24 0.90 42.19
CA SER A 282 12.71 -0.37 42.74
C SER A 282 11.72 -1.54 42.54
N PRO A 283 10.41 -1.43 42.90
CA PRO A 283 9.49 -2.55 42.70
C PRO A 283 9.30 -2.89 41.21
N ARG A 284 9.23 -1.88 40.34
CA ARG A 284 9.05 -2.06 38.89
C ARG A 284 10.28 -2.72 38.26
N ILE A 285 11.48 -2.33 38.68
CA ILE A 285 12.73 -2.94 38.21
C ILE A 285 12.77 -4.41 38.59
N LEU A 286 12.45 -4.77 39.84
CA LEU A 286 12.46 -6.17 40.28
C LEU A 286 11.44 -7.03 39.52
N VAL A 287 10.24 -6.50 39.22
CA VAL A 287 9.26 -7.19 38.36
C VAL A 287 9.81 -7.40 36.95
N GLY A 288 10.47 -6.40 36.36
CA GLY A 288 11.11 -6.52 35.05
C GLY A 288 12.22 -7.56 35.03
N VAL A 289 13.10 -7.55 36.04
CA VAL A 289 14.19 -8.53 36.21
C VAL A 289 13.64 -9.96 36.32
N LYS A 290 12.56 -10.14 37.10
CA LYS A 290 11.86 -11.42 37.20
C LYS A 290 11.28 -11.87 35.87
N GLY A 291 10.67 -10.96 35.10
CA GLY A 291 10.16 -11.25 33.76
C GLY A 291 11.24 -11.75 32.80
N VAL A 292 12.39 -11.06 32.76
CA VAL A 292 13.54 -11.48 31.93
C VAL A 292 14.09 -12.84 32.38
N THR A 293 14.17 -13.07 33.69
CA THR A 293 14.66 -14.35 34.25
C THR A 293 13.72 -15.51 33.91
N GLN A 294 12.41 -15.32 34.03
CA GLN A 294 11.41 -16.34 33.66
C GLN A 294 11.52 -16.69 32.17
N MET A 295 11.57 -15.67 31.30
CA MET A 295 11.75 -15.86 29.86
C MET A 295 13.02 -16.66 29.53
N LEU A 296 14.15 -16.37 30.22
CA LEU A 296 15.41 -17.10 30.03
C LEU A 296 15.33 -18.55 30.54
N ASN A 297 14.61 -18.80 31.63
CA ASN A 297 14.38 -20.16 32.15
C ASN A 297 13.48 -20.98 31.22
N ASP A 298 12.46 -20.36 30.63
CA ASP A 298 11.59 -21.01 29.64
C ASP A 298 12.44 -21.40 28.41
N LEU A 299 13.29 -20.49 27.92
CA LEU A 299 14.24 -20.79 26.84
C LEU A 299 15.24 -21.89 27.21
N ALA A 300 15.73 -21.92 28.45
CA ALA A 300 16.62 -22.96 28.93
C ALA A 300 15.93 -24.33 28.92
N SER A 301 14.63 -24.37 29.20
CA SER A 301 13.84 -25.60 29.26
C SER A 301 13.45 -26.12 27.88
N THR A 302 13.29 -25.24 26.88
CA THR A 302 12.96 -25.64 25.49
C THR A 302 14.18 -26.09 24.66
N ASN A 303 15.38 -25.60 24.98
CA ASN A 303 16.62 -25.87 24.21
C ASN A 303 17.52 -26.96 24.82
N VAL A 304 17.01 -27.71 25.81
CA VAL A 304 17.62 -28.88 26.42
C VAL A 304 16.88 -30.12 25.92
#